data_AF-A0AAP3SUR7-F1
#
_entry.id   AF-A0AAP3SUR7-F1
#
_cell.length_a   1.000
_cell.length_b   1.000
_cell.length_c   1.000
_cell.angle_alpha   90.00
_cell.angle_beta   90.00
_cell.angle_gamma   90.00
#
_symmetry.space_group_name_H-M   'P 1'
#
loop_
_entity.id
_entity.type
_entity.pdbx_description
1 polymer ?
#
loop_
_entity_poly.entity_id
_entity_poly.type
_entity_poly.pdbx_seq_one_letter_code
_entity_poly.pdbx_strand_id
1 'polypeptide(L)' 'MSDSSNGCIIAGLLYSATAAVFVGSGFLAWEWTEPNSFWSAVGFLIVWGILTKIGHFIVSLIVMGIASIFD' A
#
# COMPACT_ATOMS: atom_id res chain seq x y z
N MET A 1 25.49 -18.13 1.16
CA MET A 1 24.59 -18.00 -0.01
C MET A 1 23.11 -17.94 0.38
N SER A 2 22.77 -17.48 1.60
CA SER A 2 21.40 -17.32 2.11
C SER A 2 20.89 -15.87 2.06
N ASP A 3 21.77 -14.86 2.13
CA ASP A 3 21.38 -13.44 2.18
C ASP A 3 20.72 -12.94 0.88
N SER A 4 21.19 -13.40 -0.28
CA SER A 4 20.63 -12.97 -1.57
C SER A 4 19.20 -13.48 -1.79
N SER A 5 18.88 -14.66 -1.26
CA SER A 5 17.55 -15.27 -1.41
C SER A 5 16.52 -14.58 -0.51
N ASN A 6 16.90 -14.24 0.72
CA ASN A 6 16.05 -13.50 1.66
C ASN A 6 15.78 -12.07 1.17
N GLY A 7 16.79 -11.39 0.64
CA GLY A 7 16.62 -10.06 0.04
C GLY A 7 15.66 -10.05 -1.15
N CYS A 8 15.72 -11.07 -2.01
CA CYS A 8 14.79 -11.21 -3.13
C CYS A 8 13.33 -11.44 -2.68
N ILE A 9 13.13 -12.25 -1.62
CA ILE A 9 11.80 -12.52 -1.07
C ILE A 9 11.22 -11.27 -0.42
N ILE A 10 12.01 -10.53 0.36
CA ILE A 10 11.59 -9.29 1.01
C ILE A 10 11.24 -8.22 -0.03
N ALA A 11 12.05 -8.09 -1.09
CA ALA A 11 11.77 -7.17 -2.20
C ALA A 11 10.47 -7.54 -2.94
N GLY A 12 10.25 -8.83 -3.23
CA GLY A 12 9.02 -9.32 -3.83
C GLY A 12 7.78 -9.08 -2.96
N LEU A 13 7.91 -9.29 -1.65
CA LEU A 13 6.84 -9.01 -0.68
C LEU A 13 6.53 -7.51 -0.59
N LEU A 14 7.55 -6.65 -0.55
CA LEU A 14 7.38 -5.20 -0.55
C LEU A 14 6.64 -4.70 -1.79
N TYR A 15 7.03 -5.20 -2.97
CA TYR A 15 6.43 -4.78 -4.23
C TYR A 15 4.97 -5.21 -4.34
N SER A 16 4.68 -6.47 -3.96
CA SER A 16 3.31 -6.99 -3.93
C SER A 16 2.43 -6.31 -2.88
N ALA A 17 2.96 -6.04 -1.67
CA ALA A 17 2.24 -5.30 -0.64
C ALA A 17 1.95 -3.85 -1.05
N THR A 18 2.90 -3.20 -1.72
CA THR A 18 2.73 -1.84 -2.28
C THR A 18 1.60 -1.81 -3.32
N ALA A 19 1.58 -2.78 -4.24
CA ALA A 19 0.52 -2.91 -5.22
C ALA A 19 -0.85 -3.20 -4.57
N ALA A 20 -0.88 -4.08 -3.56
CA ALA A 20 -2.10 -4.39 -2.82
C ALA A 20 -2.65 -3.18 -2.08
N VAL A 21 -1.78 -2.38 -1.45
CA VAL A 21 -2.16 -1.11 -0.80
C VAL A 21 -2.76 -0.14 -1.81
N PHE A 22 -2.13 0.03 -2.96
CA PHE A 22 -2.60 0.97 -3.98
C PHE A 22 -4.00 0.61 -4.49
N VAL A 23 -4.19 -0.67 -4.84
CA VAL A 23 -5.48 -1.20 -5.33
C VAL A 23 -6.54 -1.20 -4.23
N GLY A 24 -6.20 -1.68 -3.03
CA GLY A 24 -7.13 -1.73 -1.90
C GLY A 24 -7.56 -0.34 -1.44
N SER A 25 -6.63 0.62 -1.42
CA SER A 25 -6.94 2.02 -1.13
C SER A 25 -7.86 2.63 -2.19
N GLY A 26 -7.67 2.25 -3.46
CA GLY A 26 -8.53 2.69 -4.55
C GLY A 26 -9.94 2.14 -4.40
N PHE A 27 -10.09 0.87 -4.08
CA PHE A 27 -11.39 0.25 -3.86
C PHE A 27 -12.13 0.90 -2.67
N LEU A 28 -11.44 1.10 -1.54
CA LEU A 28 -12.04 1.71 -0.36
C LEU A 28 -12.39 3.18 -0.58
N ALA A 29 -11.53 3.95 -1.26
CA ALA A 29 -11.83 5.32 -1.63
C ALA A 29 -13.02 5.41 -2.60
N TRP A 30 -13.16 4.43 -3.50
CA TRP A 30 -14.27 4.34 -4.43
C TRP A 30 -15.60 4.11 -3.71
N GLU A 31 -15.65 3.17 -2.76
CA GLU A 31 -16.84 2.92 -1.94
C GLU A 31 -17.22 4.13 -1.07
N TRP A 32 -16.25 4.90 -0.59
CA TRP A 32 -16.54 6.06 0.26
C TRP A 32 -17.03 7.29 -0.49
N THR A 33 -16.57 7.47 -1.73
CA THR A 33 -16.84 8.71 -2.48
C THR A 33 -17.90 8.52 -3.55
N GLU A 34 -18.06 7.31 -4.09
CA GLU A 34 -18.98 7.00 -5.19
C GLU A 34 -18.90 8.06 -6.31
N PRO A 35 -17.83 8.05 -7.13
CA PRO A 35 -17.49 9.14 -8.05
C PRO A 35 -18.42 9.21 -9.27
N ASN A 36 -19.70 9.55 -9.04
CA ASN A 36 -20.75 9.70 -10.05
C ASN A 36 -20.84 11.13 -10.63
N SER A 37 -20.01 12.05 -10.14
CA SER A 37 -19.94 13.44 -10.61
C SER A 37 -18.50 13.95 -10.57
N PHE A 38 -18.21 15.03 -11.31
CA PHE A 38 -16.85 15.60 -11.38
C PHE A 38 -16.29 15.95 -9.98
N TRP A 39 -17.10 16.57 -9.13
CA TRP A 39 -16.69 16.93 -7.77
C TRP A 39 -16.48 15.71 -6.86
N SER A 40 -17.30 14.67 -7.04
CA SER A 40 -17.08 13.41 -6.32
C SER A 40 -15.81 12.69 -6.80
N ALA A 41 -15.49 12.74 -8.10
CA ALA A 41 -14.22 12.23 -8.62
C ALA A 41 -12.99 12.99 -8.07
N VAL A 42 -13.09 14.30 -7.87
CA VAL A 42 -12.05 15.07 -7.16
C VAL A 42 -11.92 14.59 -5.71
N GLY A 43 -13.05 14.36 -5.03
CA GLY A 43 -13.08 13.77 -3.68
C GLY A 43 -12.42 12.39 -3.63
N PHE A 44 -12.72 11.52 -4.61
CA PHE A 44 -12.10 10.21 -4.76
C PHE A 44 -10.57 10.30 -4.83
N LEU A 45 -10.03 11.19 -5.68
CA LEU A 45 -8.57 11.33 -5.82
C LEU A 45 -7.90 11.81 -4.52
N ILE A 46 -8.56 12.69 -3.76
CA ILE A 46 -8.05 13.18 -2.47
C ILE A 46 -8.06 12.04 -1.45
N VAL A 47 -9.19 11.35 -1.29
CA VAL A 47 -9.35 10.24 -0.34
C VAL A 47 -8.40 9.09 -0.69
N TRP A 48 -8.31 8.72 -1.96
CA TRP A 48 -7.42 7.68 -2.44
C TRP A 48 -5.95 8.02 -2.18
N GLY A 49 -5.53 9.26 -2.43
CA GLY A 49 -4.17 9.71 -2.13
C GLY A 49 -3.84 9.64 -0.64
N ILE A 50 -4.78 10.02 0.24
CA ILE A 50 -4.60 9.94 1.70
C ILE A 50 -4.53 8.48 2.15
N LEU A 51 -5.50 7.64 1.74
CA LEU A 51 -5.53 6.21 2.07
C LEU A 51 -4.26 5.49 1.63
N THR A 52 -3.79 5.78 0.41
CA THR A 52 -2.57 5.18 -0.14
C THR A 52 -1.35 5.56 0.69
N LYS A 53 -1.21 6.83 1.11
CA LYS A 53 -0.12 7.25 2.00
C LYS A 53 -0.16 6.54 3.35
N ILE A 54 -1.35 6.44 3.95
CA ILE A 54 -1.54 5.73 5.23
C ILE A 54 -1.20 4.24 5.06
N GLY A 55 -1.69 3.60 4.00
CA GLY A 55 -1.44 2.19 3.72
C GLY A 55 0.04 1.90 3.50
N HIS A 56 0.77 2.75 2.76
CA HIS A 56 2.22 2.58 2.57
C HIS A 56 2.99 2.77 3.88
N PHE A 57 2.56 3.70 4.73
CA PHE A 57 3.15 3.88 6.05
C PHE A 57 3.00 2.62 6.91
N ILE A 58 1.80 2.03 6.94
CA ILE A 58 1.54 0.78 7.67
C ILE A 58 2.38 -0.38 7.10
N VAL A 59 2.40 -0.56 5.78
CA VAL A 59 3.21 -1.63 5.15
C VAL A 59 4.70 -1.44 5.43
N SER A 60 5.20 -0.21 5.39
CA SER A 60 6.60 0.08 5.73
C SER A 60 6.91 -0.28 7.18
N LEU A 61 6.01 -0.02 8.13
CA LEU A 61 6.19 -0.41 9.53
C LEU A 61 6.18 -1.93 9.70
N ILE A 62 5.27 -2.63 9.01
CA ILE A 62 5.19 -4.10 9.06
C ILE A 62 6.49 -4.70 8.51
N VAL A 63 6.97 -4.23 7.37
CA VAL A 63 8.19 -4.77 6.76
C VAL A 63 9.42 -4.46 7.61
N MET A 64 9.52 -3.26 8.19
CA MET A 64 10.59 -2.92 9.12
C MET A 64 10.57 -3.84 10.37
N GLY A 65 9.38 -4.12 10.91
CA GLY A 65 9.21 -5.07 12.02
C GLY A 65 9.64 -6.49 11.64
N ILE A 66 9.23 -6.98 10.47
CA ILE A 66 9.62 -8.30 9.97
C ILE A 66 11.14 -8.36 9.75
N ALA A 67 11.73 -7.34 9.11
CA ALA A 67 13.16 -7.27 8.87
C ALA A 67 13.97 -7.32 10.18
N SER A 68 13.49 -6.67 11.24
CA SER A 68 14.14 -6.70 12.56
C SER A 68 14.13 -8.06 13.28
N ILE A 69 13.31 -9.02 12.80
CA ILE A 69 13.28 -10.40 13.34
C ILE A 69 14.30 -11.29 12.65
N PHE A 70 14.71 -10.94 11.42
CA PHE A 70 15.67 -11.70 10.62
C PHE A 70 17.12 -11.22 10.73
N ASP A 71 17.35 -10.15 11.51
CA ASP A 71 18.66 -9.62 11.90
C ASP A 71 19.10 -10.25 13.24
#